data_AF-A0A059LQ95-F1
#
_entry.id   AF-A0A059LQ95-F1
#
_cell.length_a   1.000
_cell.length_b   1.000
_cell.length_c   1.000
_cell.angle_alpha   90.00
_cell.angle_beta   90.00
_cell.angle_gamma   90.00
#
_symmetry.space_group_name_H-M   'P 1'
#
loop_
_entity.id
_entity.type
_entity.pdbx_description
1 polymer ?
#
loop_
_entity_poly.entity_id
_entity_poly.type
_entity_poly.pdbx_seq_one_letter_code
_entity_poly.pdbx_strand_id
1 'polypeptide(L)'
;MHAEPLVNGASEPQPSSGEEPPTTTSSGPPPSRAAPARGAGAHLALQSLGSSELEGSDGSDGSGDESLPPIVPGEPVVLVRRRTPEQVARELRRVRCMWQLAAVWDFFALFRSHLRLEREFGMEELEQALVCSPGDDGLLADVHVSILRGISPKSEIHAGNWVVHLANKIKFHWKSLVYGPPCPFKPGKYYEALTYAALPAEARVRALHLICCIRVDREDVQARLERAAKEPSEAEEAAAAEKRARAEAAPPTP
;
A
#
# COMPACT_ATOMS: atom_id res chain seq x y z
N MET A 1 -61.75 -24.41 -14.44
CA MET A 1 -62.76 -23.95 -13.46
C MET A 1 -61.95 -23.23 -12.39
N HIS A 2 -61.85 -21.91 -12.37
CA HIS A 2 -62.92 -20.90 -12.13
C HIS A 2 -63.54 -21.06 -10.73
N ALA A 3 -63.61 -20.03 -9.88
CA ALA A 3 -63.23 -18.62 -10.06
C ALA A 3 -62.89 -17.92 -8.73
N GLU A 4 -62.44 -16.65 -8.81
CA GLU A 4 -62.62 -15.65 -7.74
C GLU A 4 -64.12 -15.31 -7.57
N PRO A 5 -64.49 -14.54 -6.52
CA PRO A 5 -64.98 -13.19 -6.85
C PRO A 5 -64.54 -12.07 -5.90
N LEU A 6 -64.70 -10.83 -6.38
CA LEU A 6 -64.41 -9.56 -5.71
C LEU A 6 -65.60 -9.04 -4.85
N VAL A 7 -65.28 -7.99 -4.06
CA VAL A 7 -65.95 -6.66 -4.03
C VAL A 7 -66.64 -6.18 -2.74
N ASN A 8 -66.11 -5.05 -2.26
CA ASN A 8 -66.69 -3.87 -1.56
C ASN A 8 -67.78 -3.98 -0.47
N GLY A 9 -67.49 -3.30 0.64
CA GLY A 9 -68.43 -2.41 1.35
C GLY A 9 -67.70 -1.09 1.69
N ALA A 10 -68.32 0.06 1.46
CA ALA A 10 -67.68 1.38 1.62
C ALA A 10 -68.64 2.40 2.27
N SER A 11 -68.12 3.33 3.08
CA SER A 11 -68.75 4.63 3.42
C SER A 11 -67.76 5.61 4.08
N GLU A 12 -67.87 6.87 3.69
CA GLU A 12 -67.24 8.10 4.23
C GLU A 12 -68.25 8.85 5.16
N PRO A 13 -68.03 10.08 5.72
CA PRO A 13 -67.00 11.11 5.44
C PRO A 13 -66.34 11.85 6.66
N GLN A 14 -65.48 12.81 6.29
CA GLN A 14 -64.88 14.04 6.92
C GLN A 14 -65.76 14.86 7.93
N PRO A 15 -65.28 15.94 8.65
CA PRO A 15 -64.18 16.88 8.32
C PRO A 15 -63.32 17.59 9.43
N SER A 16 -62.37 18.45 8.98
CA SER A 16 -61.77 19.66 9.62
C SER A 16 -60.80 19.50 10.83
N SER A 17 -59.79 20.37 11.10
CA SER A 17 -59.34 21.67 10.53
C SER A 17 -57.79 21.71 10.37
N GLY A 18 -57.15 22.61 9.59
CA GLY A 18 -56.59 23.92 10.03
C GLY A 18 -55.19 23.81 10.68
N GLU A 19 -54.16 24.64 10.45
CA GLU A 19 -54.04 25.92 9.72
C GLU A 19 -52.54 26.30 9.45
N GLU A 20 -52.24 27.02 8.36
CA GLU A 20 -51.00 27.78 8.04
C GLU A 20 -51.38 29.28 7.93
N PRO A 21 -50.49 30.34 7.95
CA PRO A 21 -49.11 30.43 7.42
C PRO A 21 -48.18 31.18 8.46
N PRO A 22 -47.26 32.17 8.23
CA PRO A 22 -46.71 32.82 7.02
C PRO A 22 -45.17 33.11 7.01
N THR A 23 -44.73 33.87 5.98
CA THR A 23 -43.35 34.26 5.62
C THR A 23 -42.91 35.67 6.06
N THR A 24 -41.59 35.95 6.13
CA THR A 24 -40.83 37.17 5.67
C THR A 24 -39.43 37.26 6.34
N THR A 25 -38.40 38.03 5.92
CA THR A 25 -37.90 38.56 4.60
C THR A 25 -36.53 39.26 4.80
N SER A 26 -35.56 39.09 3.88
CA SER A 26 -34.31 39.90 3.70
C SER A 26 -33.24 39.81 4.86
N SER A 27 -31.92 39.93 4.68
CA SER A 27 -31.12 40.72 3.73
C SER A 27 -29.65 40.23 3.54
N GLY A 28 -29.03 40.59 2.41
CA GLY A 28 -27.56 40.76 2.24
C GLY A 28 -27.29 42.17 1.66
N PRO A 29 -26.17 42.49 0.96
CA PRO A 29 -24.91 41.76 0.70
C PRO A 29 -23.77 42.50 1.48
N PRO A 30 -22.62 43.06 1.00
CA PRO A 30 -21.77 42.93 -0.23
C PRO A 30 -20.30 42.47 0.02
N PRO A 31 -19.50 42.18 -1.05
CA PRO A 31 -18.10 41.73 -0.93
C PRO A 31 -17.02 42.80 -1.29
N SER A 32 -15.77 42.61 -0.84
CA SER A 32 -14.55 43.29 -1.34
C SER A 32 -13.23 42.69 -0.76
N ARG A 33 -12.01 42.94 -1.26
CA ARG A 33 -11.49 43.15 -2.65
C ARG A 33 -9.94 43.26 -2.62
N ALA A 34 -9.25 42.64 -3.58
CA ALA A 34 -7.83 42.83 -3.96
C ALA A 34 -6.71 42.38 -2.99
N ALA A 35 -5.48 42.31 -3.52
CA ALA A 35 -4.22 41.84 -2.89
C ALA A 35 -3.16 42.98 -2.86
N PRO A 36 -1.92 42.73 -2.38
CA PRO A 36 -0.84 42.44 -3.34
C PRO A 36 0.20 41.39 -2.85
N ALA A 37 1.27 41.17 -3.63
CA ALA A 37 2.23 40.07 -3.47
C ALA A 37 3.68 40.47 -3.10
N ARG A 38 4.43 39.53 -2.53
CA ARG A 38 5.92 39.43 -2.44
C ARG A 38 6.30 38.09 -1.77
N GLY A 39 7.32 37.33 -2.17
CA GLY A 39 8.18 37.39 -3.36
C GLY A 39 9.40 36.43 -3.24
N ALA A 40 9.93 35.95 -4.38
CA ALA A 40 11.08 35.02 -4.55
C ALA A 40 10.93 33.62 -3.88
N GLY A 41 11.59 32.54 -4.35
CA GLY A 41 12.45 32.27 -5.52
C GLY A 41 12.84 30.77 -5.49
N ALA A 42 13.34 30.12 -6.56
CA ALA A 42 13.78 30.60 -7.87
C ALA A 42 13.36 29.62 -8.99
N HIS A 43 13.51 30.02 -10.27
CA HIS A 43 13.05 29.28 -11.44
C HIS A 43 14.10 29.28 -12.55
N LEU A 44 14.67 28.11 -12.85
CA LEU A 44 15.54 27.83 -14.00
C LEU A 44 15.35 26.37 -14.42
N ALA A 45 15.37 25.98 -15.70
CA ALA A 45 15.01 26.66 -16.94
C ALA A 45 14.89 25.56 -18.01
N LEU A 46 13.67 25.23 -18.46
CA LEU A 46 13.52 24.36 -19.64
C LEU A 46 13.85 25.18 -20.89
N GLN A 47 14.81 24.72 -21.68
CA GLN A 47 15.03 25.23 -23.05
C GLN A 47 14.51 24.21 -24.06
N SER A 48 13.86 24.71 -25.11
CA SER A 48 13.20 23.91 -26.14
C SER A 48 14.02 23.87 -27.41
N LEU A 49 14.41 22.66 -27.83
CA LEU A 49 14.84 22.26 -29.17
C LEU A 49 14.46 20.77 -29.32
N GLY A 50 13.80 20.31 -30.37
CA GLY A 50 13.14 20.99 -31.49
C GLY A 50 12.29 19.98 -32.26
N SER A 51 11.31 20.42 -33.05
CA SER A 51 10.41 19.51 -33.77
C SER A 51 11.10 18.79 -34.93
N SER A 52 10.97 17.46 -34.96
CA SER A 52 11.26 16.61 -36.13
C SER A 52 10.18 15.53 -36.22
N GLU A 53 9.26 15.67 -37.17
CA GLU A 53 8.27 14.64 -37.47
C GLU A 53 8.92 13.50 -38.25
N LEU A 54 8.71 12.26 -37.79
CA LEU A 54 8.96 11.04 -38.57
C LEU A 54 7.83 10.06 -38.29
N GLU A 55 6.94 9.88 -39.27
CA GLU A 55 5.94 8.81 -39.24
C GLU A 55 6.56 7.45 -39.60
N GLY A 56 5.89 6.38 -39.14
CA GLY A 56 5.96 5.07 -39.78
C GLY A 56 7.17 4.18 -39.42
N SER A 57 6.93 3.21 -38.53
CA SER A 57 6.80 1.83 -38.99
C SER A 57 5.95 1.01 -38.03
N ASP A 58 5.17 0.08 -38.59
CA ASP A 58 4.65 -1.07 -37.86
C ASP A 58 5.83 -1.96 -37.41
N GLY A 59 5.62 -2.72 -36.34
CA GLY A 59 6.64 -3.45 -35.60
C GLY A 59 6.04 -4.31 -34.49
N SER A 60 4.87 -4.91 -34.72
CA SER A 60 4.32 -5.96 -33.86
C SER A 60 5.30 -7.12 -33.69
N ASP A 61 5.61 -7.51 -32.45
CA ASP A 61 5.72 -8.94 -32.11
C ASP A 61 5.72 -9.22 -30.60
N GLY A 62 5.26 -10.42 -30.23
CA GLY A 62 5.68 -11.10 -28.99
C GLY A 62 4.95 -10.80 -27.67
N SER A 63 3.94 -9.91 -27.62
CA SER A 63 3.12 -9.77 -26.40
C SER A 63 2.11 -10.91 -26.30
N GLY A 64 2.44 -11.96 -25.55
CA GLY A 64 1.51 -13.04 -25.22
C GLY A 64 0.34 -12.51 -24.38
N ASP A 65 -0.83 -12.37 -25.02
CA ASP A 65 -2.05 -11.87 -24.39
C ASP A 65 -2.68 -12.93 -23.47
N GLU A 66 -2.11 -13.10 -22.28
CA GLU A 66 -2.80 -13.77 -21.15
C GLU A 66 -3.88 -12.82 -20.59
N SER A 67 -4.88 -12.54 -21.43
CA SER A 67 -6.01 -11.68 -21.10
C SER A 67 -6.76 -12.27 -19.92
N LEU A 68 -6.80 -11.51 -18.81
CA LEU A 68 -7.44 -11.97 -17.58
C LEU A 68 -8.94 -12.24 -17.85
N PRO A 69 -9.49 -13.35 -17.31
CA PRO A 69 -10.89 -13.70 -17.55
C PRO A 69 -11.82 -12.57 -17.08
N PRO A 70 -12.88 -12.24 -17.85
CA PRO A 70 -13.78 -11.16 -17.50
C PRO A 70 -14.47 -11.44 -16.16
N ILE A 71 -14.40 -10.49 -15.23
CA ILE A 71 -15.01 -10.65 -13.90
C ILE A 71 -16.53 -10.62 -14.05
N VAL A 72 -17.17 -11.78 -13.88
CA VAL A 72 -18.63 -11.94 -13.93
C VAL A 72 -19.25 -11.44 -12.61
N PRO A 73 -20.20 -10.47 -12.64
CA PRO A 73 -20.85 -10.01 -11.42
C PRO A 73 -21.67 -11.13 -10.75
N GLY A 74 -21.23 -11.57 -9.57
CA GLY A 74 -21.94 -12.55 -8.73
C GLY A 74 -21.20 -13.87 -8.52
N GLU A 75 -20.16 -14.18 -9.30
CA GLU A 75 -19.33 -15.36 -9.07
C GLU A 75 -18.16 -15.06 -8.10
N PRO A 76 -17.80 -15.99 -7.20
CA PRO A 76 -16.66 -15.83 -6.30
C PRO A 76 -15.36 -15.96 -7.08
N VAL A 77 -14.62 -14.84 -7.23
CA VAL A 77 -13.32 -14.82 -7.91
C VAL A 77 -12.26 -15.55 -7.07
N VAL A 78 -12.02 -16.82 -7.38
CA VAL A 78 -10.98 -17.63 -6.73
C VAL A 78 -9.60 -17.21 -7.26
N LEU A 79 -8.70 -16.72 -6.40
CA LEU A 79 -7.34 -16.40 -6.79
C LEU A 79 -6.51 -17.70 -6.87
N VAL A 80 -5.87 -17.95 -8.01
CA VAL A 80 -5.17 -19.21 -8.27
C VAL A 80 -3.75 -18.95 -8.77
N ARG A 81 -2.75 -19.15 -7.90
CA ARG A 81 -1.32 -19.09 -8.27
C ARG A 81 -0.73 -20.49 -8.44
N ARG A 82 -1.01 -21.16 -9.56
CA ARG A 82 -0.40 -22.46 -9.87
C ARG A 82 1.08 -22.30 -10.24
N ARG A 83 1.94 -23.12 -9.64
CA ARG A 83 3.37 -23.27 -9.95
C ARG A 83 3.78 -24.74 -9.81
N THR A 84 4.63 -25.25 -10.70
CA THR A 84 5.25 -26.57 -10.55
C THR A 84 6.38 -26.52 -9.51
N PRO A 85 6.78 -27.65 -8.87
CA PRO A 85 7.91 -27.65 -7.92
C PRO A 85 9.21 -27.08 -8.51
N GLU A 86 9.47 -27.31 -9.80
CA GLU A 86 10.61 -26.75 -10.53
C GLU A 86 10.50 -25.23 -10.70
N GLN A 87 9.31 -24.71 -11.01
CA GLN A 87 9.04 -23.27 -11.09
C GLN A 87 9.20 -22.60 -9.72
N VAL A 88 8.67 -23.22 -8.65
CA VAL A 88 8.84 -22.75 -7.27
C VAL A 88 10.33 -22.71 -6.91
N ALA A 89 11.07 -23.80 -7.13
CA ALA A 89 12.51 -23.83 -6.84
C ALA A 89 13.31 -22.81 -7.67
N ARG A 90 12.87 -22.49 -8.89
CA ARG A 90 13.47 -21.46 -9.75
C ARG A 90 13.13 -20.03 -9.28
N GLU A 91 11.88 -19.75 -8.90
CA GLU A 91 11.48 -18.46 -8.34
C GLU A 91 12.13 -18.22 -6.96
N LEU A 92 12.19 -19.23 -6.08
CA LEU A 92 12.91 -19.17 -4.80
C LEU A 92 14.39 -18.82 -4.96
N ARG A 93 15.11 -19.50 -5.87
CA ARG A 93 16.52 -19.16 -6.16
C ARG A 93 16.69 -17.73 -6.65
N ARG A 94 15.73 -17.19 -7.41
CA ARG A 94 15.78 -15.80 -7.89
C ARG A 94 15.56 -14.80 -6.76
N VAL A 95 14.51 -14.96 -5.94
CA VAL A 95 14.22 -14.01 -4.85
C VAL A 95 15.30 -14.01 -3.78
N ARG A 96 15.93 -15.15 -3.50
CA ARG A 96 17.12 -15.27 -2.62
C ARG A 96 18.33 -14.46 -3.10
N CYS A 97 18.44 -14.18 -4.40
CA CYS A 97 19.50 -13.33 -4.97
C CYS A 97 19.09 -11.84 -5.07
N MET A 98 17.90 -11.45 -4.59
CA MET A 98 17.44 -10.07 -4.63
C MET A 98 17.80 -9.33 -3.34
N TRP A 99 18.63 -8.29 -3.44
CA TRP A 99 18.93 -7.40 -2.32
C TRP A 99 17.66 -6.76 -1.71
N GLN A 100 16.61 -6.59 -2.51
CA GLN A 100 15.31 -6.11 -2.02
C GLN A 100 14.66 -7.06 -1.01
N LEU A 101 14.88 -8.38 -1.10
CA LEU A 101 14.37 -9.34 -0.13
C LEU A 101 15.12 -9.24 1.20
N ALA A 102 16.45 -9.09 1.15
CA ALA A 102 17.28 -8.86 2.35
C ALA A 102 16.86 -7.57 3.06
N ALA A 103 16.75 -6.45 2.35
CA ALA A 103 16.30 -5.17 2.92
C ALA A 103 14.86 -5.23 3.48
N VAL A 104 13.98 -6.06 2.89
CA VAL A 104 12.65 -6.34 3.44
C VAL A 104 12.73 -7.16 4.74
N TRP A 105 13.65 -8.12 4.83
CA TRP A 105 13.86 -8.91 6.04
C TRP A 105 14.46 -8.07 7.18
N ASP A 106 15.47 -7.26 6.89
CA ASP A 106 16.09 -6.34 7.86
C ASP A 106 15.06 -5.34 8.42
N PHE A 107 14.16 -4.86 7.55
CA PHE A 107 13.00 -4.05 7.96
C PHE A 107 12.07 -4.80 8.94
N PHE A 108 11.77 -6.08 8.71
CA PHE A 108 11.00 -6.88 9.67
C PHE A 108 11.75 -7.11 10.98
N ALA A 109 13.06 -7.35 10.94
CA ALA A 109 13.87 -7.55 12.14
C ALA A 109 13.89 -6.29 13.03
N LEU A 110 14.09 -5.11 12.44
CA LEU A 110 14.15 -3.83 13.17
C LEU A 110 12.79 -3.35 13.70
N PHE A 111 11.69 -3.62 12.98
CA PHE A 111 10.39 -3.00 13.26
C PHE A 111 9.27 -3.99 13.64
N ARG A 112 9.57 -5.27 13.90
CA ARG A 112 8.55 -6.32 14.17
C ARG A 112 7.50 -5.90 15.21
N SER A 113 7.95 -5.30 16.32
CA SER A 113 7.10 -4.80 17.42
C SER A 113 6.19 -3.63 17.04
N HIS A 114 6.55 -2.85 16.02
CA HIS A 114 5.79 -1.67 15.55
C HIS A 114 4.80 -2.03 14.43
N LEU A 115 5.00 -3.18 13.77
CA LEU A 115 4.19 -3.65 12.67
C LEU A 115 2.88 -4.36 13.10
N ARG A 116 2.74 -4.71 14.38
CA ARG A 116 1.55 -5.40 14.94
C ARG A 116 1.14 -6.65 14.13
N LEU A 117 2.14 -7.41 13.68
CA LEU A 117 1.94 -8.69 13.00
C LEU A 117 1.40 -9.70 14.02
N GLU A 118 0.26 -10.31 13.74
CA GLU A 118 -0.44 -11.22 14.66
C GLU A 118 0.32 -12.55 14.87
N ARG A 119 1.34 -12.83 14.06
CA ARG A 119 2.10 -14.07 14.09
C ARG A 119 3.59 -13.93 13.82
N GLU A 120 4.35 -14.88 14.32
CA GLU A 120 5.76 -15.08 13.98
C GLU A 120 5.91 -15.89 12.68
N PHE A 121 6.99 -15.59 11.94
CA PHE A 121 7.34 -16.19 10.65
C PHE A 121 8.84 -16.00 10.36
N GLY A 122 9.44 -16.98 9.67
CA GLY A 122 10.85 -16.98 9.22
C GLY A 122 11.05 -16.39 7.82
N MET A 123 12.31 -16.26 7.38
CA MET A 123 12.65 -15.75 6.05
C MET A 123 12.12 -16.70 4.96
N GLU A 124 12.31 -18.00 5.15
CA GLU A 124 11.89 -19.07 4.25
C GLU A 124 10.36 -19.12 4.08
N GLU A 125 9.61 -18.76 5.13
CA GLU A 125 8.15 -18.70 5.05
C GLU A 125 7.69 -17.47 4.25
N LEU A 126 8.33 -16.31 4.44
CA LEU A 126 8.07 -15.11 3.65
C LEU A 126 8.41 -15.32 2.17
N GLU A 127 9.55 -15.97 1.87
CA GLU A 127 9.93 -16.39 0.52
C GLU A 127 8.88 -17.31 -0.12
N GLN A 128 8.50 -18.37 0.60
CA GLN A 128 7.52 -19.35 0.12
C GLN A 128 6.15 -18.70 -0.08
N ALA A 129 5.73 -17.77 0.78
CA ALA A 129 4.51 -17.00 0.59
C ALA A 129 4.59 -16.09 -0.65
N LEU A 130 5.70 -15.37 -0.85
CA LEU A 130 5.94 -14.52 -2.03
C LEU A 130 5.97 -15.32 -3.35
N VAL A 131 6.43 -16.58 -3.33
CA VAL A 131 6.47 -17.45 -4.51
C VAL A 131 5.16 -18.22 -4.75
N CYS A 132 4.44 -18.63 -3.70
CA CYS A 132 3.33 -19.61 -3.82
C CYS A 132 1.94 -19.10 -3.44
N SER A 133 1.78 -18.18 -2.48
CA SER A 133 0.45 -17.69 -2.08
C SER A 133 -0.19 -16.86 -3.22
N PRO A 134 -1.51 -16.92 -3.47
CA PRO A 134 -2.20 -16.00 -4.38
C PRO A 134 -2.23 -14.57 -3.84
N GLY A 135 -2.35 -14.39 -2.52
CA GLY A 135 -2.41 -13.11 -1.82
C GLY A 135 -3.81 -12.71 -1.32
N ASP A 136 -4.77 -13.62 -1.45
CA ASP A 136 -6.08 -13.62 -0.80
C ASP A 136 -5.97 -13.73 0.73
N ASP A 137 -5.16 -14.65 1.24
CA ASP A 137 -5.05 -14.91 2.67
C ASP A 137 -3.62 -15.21 3.18
N GLY A 138 -3.54 -15.52 4.48
CA GLY A 138 -2.33 -15.95 5.18
C GLY A 138 -1.21 -14.91 5.20
N LEU A 139 0.02 -15.40 5.45
CA LEU A 139 1.19 -14.58 5.77
C LEU A 139 1.42 -13.40 4.80
N LEU A 140 1.19 -13.61 3.50
CA LEU A 140 1.41 -12.56 2.51
C LEU A 140 0.37 -11.43 2.64
N ALA A 141 -0.90 -11.78 2.87
CA ALA A 141 -1.94 -10.80 3.15
C ALA A 141 -1.69 -10.10 4.49
N ASP A 142 -1.38 -10.85 5.55
CA ASP A 142 -1.10 -10.32 6.90
C ASP A 142 0.01 -9.25 6.87
N VAL A 143 1.12 -9.58 6.20
CA VAL A 143 2.29 -8.69 6.04
C VAL A 143 1.93 -7.41 5.28
N HIS A 144 1.23 -7.51 4.14
CA HIS A 144 0.85 -6.33 3.37
C HIS A 144 -0.19 -5.48 4.11
N VAL A 145 -1.19 -6.10 4.75
CA VAL A 145 -2.19 -5.41 5.59
C VAL A 145 -1.52 -4.64 6.73
N SER A 146 -0.60 -5.28 7.46
CA SER A 146 0.20 -4.68 8.54
C SER A 146 0.92 -3.41 8.08
N ILE A 147 1.72 -3.52 7.01
CA ILE A 147 2.52 -2.40 6.50
C ILE A 147 1.60 -1.28 5.98
N LEU A 148 0.59 -1.61 5.19
CA LEU A 148 -0.32 -0.63 4.58
C LEU A 148 -1.16 0.12 5.62
N ARG A 149 -1.56 -0.53 6.72
CA ARG A 149 -2.23 0.15 7.86
C ARG A 149 -1.34 1.23 8.50
N GLY A 150 -0.03 0.99 8.64
CA GLY A 150 0.90 2.01 9.14
C GLY A 150 1.15 3.18 8.16
N ILE A 151 1.07 2.92 6.85
CA ILE A 151 1.17 3.96 5.81
C ILE A 151 -0.15 4.77 5.71
N SER A 152 -1.30 4.12 5.90
CA SER A 152 -2.64 4.70 5.73
C SER A 152 -3.56 4.38 6.93
N PRO A 153 -3.30 4.95 8.14
CA PRO A 153 -4.03 4.59 9.36
C PRO A 153 -5.50 5.05 9.40
N LYS A 154 -5.94 5.85 8.42
CA LYS A 154 -7.35 6.25 8.21
C LYS A 154 -8.09 5.37 7.19
N SER A 155 -7.48 4.28 6.73
CA SER A 155 -8.06 3.38 5.72
C SER A 155 -8.31 2.00 6.32
N GLU A 156 -9.54 1.51 6.17
CA GLU A 156 -9.92 0.16 6.57
C GLU A 156 -9.31 -0.87 5.62
N ILE A 157 -8.13 -1.37 5.98
CA ILE A 157 -7.34 -2.30 5.16
C ILE A 157 -7.43 -3.71 5.76
N HIS A 158 -7.76 -4.70 4.94
CA HIS A 158 -7.95 -6.11 5.32
C HIS A 158 -7.61 -7.06 4.15
N ALA A 159 -7.58 -8.37 4.42
CA ALA A 159 -7.20 -9.43 3.47
C ALA A 159 -7.89 -9.30 2.09
N GLY A 160 -9.20 -9.03 2.07
CA GLY A 160 -9.97 -8.86 0.84
C GLY A 160 -9.77 -7.55 0.06
N ASN A 161 -9.02 -6.55 0.55
CA ASN A 161 -8.88 -5.26 -0.14
C ASN A 161 -7.45 -4.70 -0.24
N TRP A 162 -6.48 -5.23 0.51
CA TRP A 162 -5.14 -4.63 0.62
C TRP A 162 -4.42 -4.47 -0.72
N VAL A 163 -4.69 -5.34 -1.70
CA VAL A 163 -4.08 -5.29 -3.03
C VAL A 163 -4.43 -3.98 -3.76
N VAL A 164 -5.66 -3.46 -3.56
CA VAL A 164 -6.09 -2.16 -4.10
C VAL A 164 -5.34 -1.01 -3.43
N HIS A 165 -5.07 -1.13 -2.13
CA HIS A 165 -4.25 -0.15 -1.40
C HIS A 165 -2.77 -0.22 -1.84
N LEU A 166 -2.22 -1.41 -2.07
CA LEU A 166 -0.88 -1.61 -2.64
C LEU A 166 -0.76 -0.97 -4.02
N ALA A 167 -1.70 -1.25 -4.93
CA ALA A 167 -1.74 -0.68 -6.28
C ALA A 167 -1.71 0.85 -6.25
N ASN A 168 -2.51 1.46 -5.36
CA ASN A 168 -2.53 2.91 -5.18
C ASN A 168 -1.21 3.44 -4.59
N LYS A 169 -0.64 2.82 -3.55
CA LYS A 169 0.65 3.28 -3.00
C LYS A 169 1.79 3.17 -4.00
N ILE A 170 1.86 2.10 -4.78
CA ILE A 170 2.85 1.97 -5.87
C ILE A 170 2.60 3.05 -6.92
N LYS A 171 1.35 3.25 -7.39
CA LYS A 171 1.01 4.30 -8.36
C LYS A 171 1.41 5.72 -7.91
N PHE A 172 1.30 6.05 -6.62
CA PHE A 172 1.63 7.38 -6.09
C PHE A 172 3.13 7.59 -5.81
N HIS A 173 3.86 6.54 -5.40
CA HIS A 173 5.26 6.66 -4.98
C HIS A 173 6.27 6.18 -6.05
N TRP A 174 5.83 5.42 -7.06
CA TRP A 174 6.72 4.95 -8.12
C TRP A 174 7.17 6.08 -9.05
N LYS A 175 8.48 6.32 -9.10
CA LYS A 175 9.11 7.25 -10.04
C LYS A 175 9.84 6.42 -11.10
N SER A 176 9.36 6.43 -12.34
CA SER A 176 10.10 5.80 -13.45
C SER A 176 11.41 6.53 -13.68
N LEU A 177 12.51 5.77 -13.73
CA LEU A 177 13.82 6.24 -14.14
C LEU A 177 14.09 5.74 -15.57
N VAL A 178 14.81 6.51 -16.38
CA VAL A 178 15.06 6.20 -17.81
C VAL A 178 15.69 4.81 -18.01
N TYR A 179 16.58 4.40 -17.09
CA TYR A 179 17.22 3.09 -17.05
C TYR A 179 16.81 2.27 -15.82
N GLY A 180 15.62 2.54 -15.26
CA GLY A 180 15.07 1.84 -14.11
C GLY A 180 14.35 0.54 -14.48
N PRO A 181 14.08 -0.35 -13.51
CA PRO A 181 13.13 -1.44 -13.71
C PRO A 181 11.72 -0.90 -14.03
N PRO A 182 10.85 -1.69 -14.68
CA PRO A 182 9.45 -1.31 -14.84
C PRO A 182 8.73 -1.23 -13.49
N CYS A 183 7.63 -0.48 -13.45
CA CYS A 183 6.76 -0.41 -12.27
C CYS A 183 6.34 -1.83 -11.84
N PRO A 184 6.57 -2.24 -10.57
CA PRO A 184 6.42 -3.63 -10.14
C PRO A 184 4.96 -4.10 -10.10
N PHE A 185 4.00 -3.17 -10.06
CA PHE A 185 2.58 -3.49 -10.06
C PHE A 185 1.76 -2.31 -10.61
N LYS A 186 1.11 -2.52 -11.77
CA LYS A 186 0.24 -1.54 -12.43
C LYS A 186 -1.01 -2.26 -12.99
N PRO A 187 -1.95 -2.67 -12.13
CA PRO A 187 -3.12 -3.43 -12.53
C PRO A 187 -4.14 -2.60 -13.33
N GLY A 188 -5.00 -3.30 -14.08
CA GLY A 188 -6.26 -2.74 -14.55
C GLY A 188 -7.23 -2.52 -13.38
N LYS A 189 -8.10 -1.51 -13.51
CA LYS A 189 -9.12 -1.18 -12.49
C LYS A 189 -10.05 -2.37 -12.26
N TYR A 190 -10.28 -2.76 -11.01
CA TYR A 190 -11.03 -3.96 -10.58
C TYR A 190 -10.32 -5.30 -10.80
N TYR A 191 -9.16 -5.34 -11.47
CA TYR A 191 -8.36 -6.55 -11.70
C TYR A 191 -7.15 -6.63 -10.75
N GLU A 192 -7.11 -5.83 -9.67
CA GLU A 192 -5.94 -5.69 -8.79
C GLU A 192 -5.53 -7.03 -8.19
N ALA A 193 -6.47 -7.77 -7.59
CA ALA A 193 -6.22 -9.06 -6.95
C ALA A 193 -5.71 -10.14 -7.94
N LEU A 194 -6.40 -10.30 -9.09
CA LEU A 194 -6.00 -11.23 -10.16
C LEU A 194 -4.61 -10.90 -10.71
N THR A 195 -4.35 -9.62 -11.01
CA THR A 195 -3.04 -9.17 -11.51
C THR A 195 -1.93 -9.47 -10.50
N TYR A 196 -2.17 -9.25 -9.19
CA TYR A 196 -1.18 -9.53 -8.15
C TYR A 196 -0.91 -11.02 -7.95
N ALA A 197 -1.95 -11.86 -8.06
CA ALA A 197 -1.81 -13.31 -8.01
C ALA A 197 -0.98 -13.87 -9.20
N ALA A 198 -1.05 -13.21 -10.36
CA ALA A 198 -0.27 -13.56 -11.55
C ALA A 198 1.21 -13.12 -11.50
N LEU A 199 1.52 -11.96 -10.88
CA LEU A 199 2.85 -11.32 -10.90
C LEU A 199 4.04 -12.29 -10.71
N PRO A 200 5.16 -12.13 -11.44
CA PRO A 200 6.42 -12.81 -11.12
C PRO A 200 6.84 -12.54 -9.66
N ALA A 201 7.36 -13.53 -8.92
CA ALA A 201 7.73 -13.32 -7.51
C ALA A 201 8.70 -12.14 -7.30
N GLU A 202 9.60 -11.90 -8.24
CA GLU A 202 10.49 -10.73 -8.24
C GLU A 202 9.75 -9.38 -8.22
N ALA A 203 8.61 -9.30 -8.91
CA ALA A 203 7.77 -8.10 -8.93
C ALA A 203 7.03 -7.93 -7.60
N ARG A 204 6.61 -9.04 -6.97
CA ARG A 204 6.01 -9.06 -5.62
C ARG A 204 7.03 -8.63 -4.55
N VAL A 205 8.29 -9.09 -4.65
CA VAL A 205 9.41 -8.62 -3.82
C VAL A 205 9.64 -7.11 -4.01
N ARG A 206 9.72 -6.62 -5.25
CA ARG A 206 9.88 -5.17 -5.54
C ARG A 206 8.70 -4.34 -5.01
N ALA A 207 7.47 -4.86 -5.08
CA ALA A 207 6.28 -4.23 -4.55
C ALA A 207 6.28 -4.15 -3.01
N LEU A 208 6.63 -5.25 -2.33
CA LEU A 208 6.77 -5.31 -0.87
C LEU A 208 7.90 -4.38 -0.39
N HIS A 209 9.06 -4.42 -1.04
CA HIS A 209 10.18 -3.53 -0.73
C HIS A 209 9.82 -2.05 -0.85
N LEU A 210 9.09 -1.65 -1.90
CA LEU A 210 8.66 -0.25 -2.04
C LEU A 210 7.77 0.19 -0.87
N ILE A 211 6.81 -0.63 -0.42
CA ILE A 211 5.99 -0.26 0.74
C ILE A 211 6.78 -0.29 2.05
N CYS A 212 7.80 -1.13 2.20
CA CYS A 212 8.73 -1.02 3.33
C CYS A 212 9.47 0.33 3.33
N CYS A 213 9.98 0.81 2.18
CA CYS A 213 10.56 2.16 2.08
C CYS A 213 9.56 3.25 2.49
N ILE A 214 8.34 3.23 1.94
CA ILE A 214 7.27 4.20 2.30
C ILE A 214 6.89 4.10 3.78
N ARG A 215 7.05 2.93 4.40
CA ARG A 215 6.76 2.68 5.83
C ARG A 215 7.87 3.19 6.74
N VAL A 216 9.12 3.25 6.27
CA VAL A 216 10.25 3.89 6.97
C VAL A 216 10.05 5.40 7.07
N ASP A 217 9.50 6.06 6.05
CA ASP A 217 9.21 7.50 6.03
C ASP A 217 8.04 7.93 6.96
N ARG A 218 7.57 7.06 7.85
CA ARG A 218 6.46 7.33 8.78
C ARG A 218 6.98 7.70 10.16
N GLU A 219 6.36 8.71 10.76
CA GLU A 219 6.76 9.34 12.04
C GLU A 219 7.00 8.33 13.18
N ASP A 220 6.20 7.26 13.29
CA ASP A 220 6.33 6.25 14.33
C ASP A 220 7.53 5.32 14.14
N VAL A 221 7.94 5.07 12.90
CA VAL A 221 9.16 4.32 12.55
C VAL A 221 10.40 5.22 12.62
N GLN A 222 10.29 6.48 12.17
CA GLN A 222 11.34 7.49 12.36
C GLN A 222 11.63 7.71 13.85
N ALA A 223 10.61 7.83 14.71
CA ALA A 223 10.79 7.95 16.16
C ALA A 223 11.44 6.71 16.80
N ARG A 224 11.26 5.51 16.23
CA ARG A 224 12.01 4.30 16.66
C ARG A 224 13.47 4.37 16.22
N LEU A 225 13.76 4.75 14.98
CA LEU A 225 15.12 4.93 14.46
C LEU A 225 15.88 6.01 15.25
N GLU A 226 15.25 7.16 15.49
CA GLU A 226 15.80 8.23 16.33
C GLU A 226 16.09 7.76 17.76
N ARG A 227 15.27 6.86 18.33
CA ARG A 227 15.54 6.30 19.66
C ARG A 227 16.70 5.30 19.61
N ALA A 228 16.72 4.40 18.62
CA ALA A 228 17.80 3.44 18.41
C ALA A 228 19.18 4.12 18.20
N ALA A 229 19.20 5.30 17.57
CA ALA A 229 20.42 6.11 17.39
C ALA A 229 20.80 6.96 18.62
N LYS A 230 20.04 6.90 19.72
CA LYS A 230 20.27 7.60 21.00
C LYS A 230 20.44 6.64 22.18
N GLU A 231 19.95 5.41 22.04
CA GLU A 231 20.30 4.26 22.89
C GLU A 231 21.80 3.97 22.69
N PRO A 232 22.65 4.01 23.74
CA PRO A 232 24.06 3.66 23.59
C PRO A 232 24.19 2.19 23.20
N SER A 233 25.20 1.85 22.40
CA SER A 233 25.38 0.45 21.99
C SER A 233 25.75 -0.44 23.18
N GLU A 234 25.35 -1.72 23.16
CA GLU A 234 25.73 -2.70 24.20
C GLU A 234 27.26 -2.78 24.39
N ALA A 235 28.03 -2.49 23.33
CA ALA A 235 29.49 -2.38 23.37
C ALA A 235 29.99 -1.13 24.13
N GLU A 236 29.32 0.01 24.01
CA GLU A 236 29.61 1.22 24.79
C GLU A 236 29.17 1.07 26.25
N GLU A 237 28.03 0.43 26.51
CA GLU A 237 27.59 0.11 27.88
C GLU A 237 28.53 -0.90 28.56
N ALA A 238 28.96 -1.95 27.86
CA ALA A 238 29.96 -2.90 28.35
C ALA A 238 31.31 -2.22 28.61
N ALA A 239 31.79 -1.37 27.69
CA ALA A 239 33.03 -0.62 27.87
C ALA A 239 32.93 0.40 29.03
N ALA A 240 31.76 1.03 29.23
CA ALA A 240 31.51 1.92 30.36
C ALA A 240 31.46 1.13 31.69
N ALA A 241 30.85 -0.06 31.71
CA ALA A 241 30.81 -0.94 32.86
C ALA A 241 32.20 -1.47 33.25
N GLU A 242 33.02 -1.92 32.28
CA GLU A 242 34.41 -2.32 32.53
C GLU A 242 35.24 -1.15 33.06
N LYS A 243 35.12 0.03 32.43
CA LYS A 243 35.85 1.24 32.82
C LYS A 243 35.45 1.73 34.21
N ARG A 244 34.17 1.58 34.59
CA ARG A 244 33.67 1.82 35.96
C ARG A 244 34.24 0.80 36.94
N ALA A 245 34.13 -0.50 36.67
CA ALA A 245 34.64 -1.55 37.54
C ALA A 245 36.15 -1.40 37.78
N ARG A 246 36.92 -1.02 36.75
CA ARG A 246 38.35 -0.74 36.84
C ARG A 246 38.68 0.53 37.65
N ALA A 247 37.81 1.53 37.66
CA ALA A 247 37.95 2.71 38.52
C ALA A 247 37.59 2.39 39.98
N GLU A 248 36.57 1.56 40.21
CA GLU A 248 36.10 1.14 41.53
C GLU A 248 37.10 0.14 42.19
N ALA A 249 37.87 -0.59 41.39
CA ALA A 249 38.98 -1.46 41.83
C ALA A 249 40.34 -0.75 42.00
N ALA A 250 40.42 0.57 41.80
CA ALA A 250 41.66 1.32 42.01
C ALA A 250 41.92 1.51 43.53
N PRO A 251 43.12 1.18 44.05
CA PRO A 251 43.44 1.40 45.45
C PRO A 251 43.46 2.91 45.77
N PRO A 252 43.06 3.32 46.99
CA PRO A 252 43.09 4.73 47.38
C PRO A 252 44.52 5.27 47.33
N THR A 253 44.69 6.42 46.69
CA THR A 253 45.97 7.16 46.71
C THR A 253 46.29 7.62 48.15
N PRO A 254 47.56 7.49 48.59
CA PRO A 254 48.00 7.86 49.94
C PRO A 254 48.12 9.37 50.15
#